data_AF-A0A0D8X5Q9-F1
#
_entry.id   AF-A0A0D8X5Q9-F1
#
_cell.length_a   1.000
_cell.length_b   1.000
_cell.length_c   1.000
_cell.angle_alpha   90.00
_cell.angle_beta   90.00
_cell.angle_gamma   90.00
#
_symmetry.space_group_name_H-M   'P 1'
#
loop_
_entity.id
_entity.type
_entity.pdbx_description
1 polymer ?
#
loop_
_entity_poly.entity_id
_entity_poly.type
_entity_poly.pdbx_seq_one_letter_code
_entity_poly.pdbx_strand_id
1 'polypeptide(L)'
;MATLTSTVDDLLDWNRQSDLKKTQRTIAYVLRFLKKIISRIRENLRNRILHNIPELQSESPQQFISAIEYENALNLIVRNHQKMYCGSHVQKMHGCLRLFADDRNVIRCKGRLGKADIPQEAREPIFISSKTRLAELIVRDAHLPYHCSTCQTMANVRQRYWMSRLRNLSRKVIKRCVACQKMNNLPYRYPDMEDLPETRVQRTRPFQH
;
A
#
# COMPACT_ATOMS: atom_id res chain seq x y z
N MET A 1 40.62 -4.93 6.88
CA MET A 1 40.03 -3.63 6.57
C MET A 1 38.57 -3.84 6.20
N ALA A 2 37.66 -3.69 7.18
CA ALA A 2 36.24 -3.92 6.98
C ALA A 2 35.62 -2.71 6.25
N THR A 3 35.12 -2.94 5.05
CA THR A 3 34.32 -1.96 4.30
C THR A 3 33.04 -1.65 5.06
N LEU A 4 32.93 -0.45 5.61
CA LEU A 4 31.70 0.12 6.13
C LEU A 4 30.70 0.25 4.97
N THR A 5 29.91 -0.80 4.72
CA THR A 5 28.68 -0.65 3.95
C THR A 5 27.77 0.22 4.79
N SER A 6 27.66 1.50 4.46
CA SER A 6 26.66 2.39 5.05
C SER A 6 25.29 1.82 4.71
N THR A 7 24.73 1.00 5.59
CA THR A 7 23.34 0.58 5.52
C THR A 7 22.53 1.84 5.68
N VAL A 8 22.02 2.38 4.57
CA VAL A 8 21.12 3.52 4.61
C VAL A 8 19.86 3.00 5.31
N ASP A 9 19.67 3.41 6.56
CA ASP A 9 18.49 3.04 7.32
C ASP A 9 17.25 3.57 6.60
N ASP A 10 16.25 2.70 6.46
CA ASP A 10 14.92 3.04 5.97
C ASP A 10 14.28 4.06 6.93
N LEU A 11 13.43 4.95 6.42
CA LEU A 11 12.80 5.99 7.26
C LEU A 11 11.94 5.37 8.37
N LEU A 12 11.41 4.17 8.12
CA LEU A 12 10.48 3.48 9.00
C LEU A 12 10.84 2.00 9.11
N ASP A 13 10.73 1.45 10.32
CA ASP A 13 10.65 0.00 10.50
C ASP A 13 9.27 -0.49 10.06
N TRP A 14 9.19 -0.95 8.82
CA TRP A 14 7.96 -1.43 8.21
C TRP A 14 7.36 -2.67 8.89
N ASN A 15 8.13 -3.43 9.66
CA ASN A 15 7.62 -4.60 10.40
C ASN A 15 6.68 -4.18 11.53
N ARG A 16 6.86 -2.97 12.06
CA ARG A 16 6.02 -2.40 13.12
C ARG A 16 4.76 -1.72 12.58
N GLN A 17 4.65 -1.54 11.27
CA GLN A 17 3.54 -0.85 10.64
C GLN A 17 2.47 -1.84 10.16
N SER A 18 1.25 -1.66 10.69
CA SER A 18 0.09 -2.50 10.38
C SER A 18 -0.92 -1.84 9.44
N ASP A 19 -0.90 -0.51 9.33
CA ASP A 19 -1.93 0.30 8.69
C ASP A 19 -1.31 1.53 8.03
N LEU A 20 -1.54 1.69 6.72
CA LEU A 20 -0.98 2.79 5.94
C LEU A 20 -1.46 4.16 6.40
N LYS A 21 -2.76 4.31 6.72
CA LYS A 21 -3.35 5.60 7.11
C LYS A 21 -2.83 6.05 8.46
N LYS A 22 -2.63 5.11 9.40
CA LYS A 22 -1.98 5.41 10.68
C LYS A 22 -0.54 5.89 10.48
N THR A 23 0.23 5.19 9.64
CA THR A 23 1.61 5.59 9.32
C THR A 23 1.67 6.97 8.67
N GLN A 24 0.81 7.25 7.68
CA GLN A 24 0.71 8.57 7.05
C GLN A 24 0.38 9.66 8.08
N ARG A 25 -0.56 9.40 8.98
CA ARG A 25 -0.95 10.35 10.04
C ARG A 25 0.22 10.67 10.97
N THR A 26 0.97 9.65 11.40
CA THR A 26 2.16 9.84 12.24
C THR A 26 3.19 10.70 11.53
N ILE A 27 3.47 10.43 10.25
CA ILE A 27 4.44 11.20 9.47
C ILE A 27 3.96 12.63 9.24
N ALA A 28 2.67 12.86 9.02
CA ALA A 28 2.12 14.20 8.91
C ALA A 28 2.37 15.02 10.19
N TYR A 29 2.20 14.44 11.37
CA TYR A 29 2.57 15.11 12.62
C TYR A 29 4.07 15.35 12.77
N VAL A 30 4.91 14.40 12.35
CA VAL A 30 6.37 14.59 12.33
C VAL A 30 6.76 15.74 11.40
N LEU A 31 6.18 15.83 10.21
CA LEU A 31 6.39 16.93 9.27
C LEU A 31 5.96 18.28 9.87
N ARG A 32 4.80 18.36 10.53
CA ARG A 32 4.37 19.56 11.26
C ARG A 32 5.38 19.98 12.33
N PHE A 33 5.86 19.02 13.11
CA PHE A 33 6.83 19.26 14.17
C PHE A 33 8.15 19.79 13.59
N LEU A 34 8.69 19.12 12.56
CA LEU A 34 9.90 19.55 11.87
C LEU A 34 9.75 20.96 11.29
N LYS A 35 8.60 21.27 10.66
CA LYS A 35 8.31 22.61 10.15
C LYS A 35 8.39 23.68 11.24
N LYS A 36 7.82 23.41 12.42
CA LYS A 36 7.85 24.34 13.57
C LYS A 36 9.26 24.55 14.14
N ILE A 37 10.13 23.55 14.05
CA ILE A 37 11.55 23.70 14.41
C ILE A 37 12.28 24.53 13.34
N ILE A 38 12.07 24.20 12.07
CA ILE A 38 12.76 24.83 10.93
C ILE A 38 12.42 26.32 10.78
N SER A 39 11.22 26.74 11.16
CA SER A 39 10.84 28.16 11.18
C SER A 39 11.65 29.00 12.17
N ARG A 40 12.38 28.36 13.11
CA ARG A 40 13.26 29.04 14.08
C ARG A 40 14.74 29.06 13.66
N ILE A 41 15.08 28.43 12.54
CA ILE A 41 16.45 28.31 12.04
C ILE A 41 16.79 29.48 11.10
N ARG A 42 18.09 29.80 10.95
CA ARG A 42 18.63 30.78 9.99
C ARG A 42 18.15 30.52 8.56
N GLU A 43 17.87 31.60 7.81
CA GLU A 43 17.25 31.55 6.48
C GLU A 43 18.02 30.66 5.48
N ASN A 44 19.36 30.79 5.43
CA ASN A 44 20.18 30.00 4.51
C ASN A 44 20.07 28.49 4.75
N LEU A 45 20.01 28.06 6.00
CA LEU A 45 19.85 26.64 6.33
C LEU A 45 18.41 26.18 6.12
N ARG A 46 17.42 27.03 6.43
CA ARG A 46 16.01 26.79 6.14
C ARG A 46 15.77 26.51 4.66
N ASN A 47 16.28 27.37 3.78
CA ASN A 47 16.11 27.22 2.34
C ASN A 47 16.75 25.93 1.79
N ARG A 48 17.93 25.56 2.30
CA ARG A 48 18.57 24.27 1.95
C ARG A 48 17.73 23.07 2.37
N ILE A 49 17.10 23.11 3.54
CA ILE A 49 16.25 22.01 4.03
C ILE A 49 14.96 21.93 3.21
N LEU A 50 14.29 23.07 2.99
CA LEU A 50 13.04 23.13 2.21
C LEU A 50 13.23 22.73 0.74
N HIS A 51 14.41 22.97 0.17
CA HIS A 51 14.77 22.48 -1.16
C HIS A 51 14.89 20.94 -1.19
N ASN A 52 15.48 20.33 -0.16
CA ASN A 52 15.67 18.88 -0.11
C ASN A 52 14.42 18.11 0.31
N ILE A 53 13.51 18.76 1.05
CA ILE A 53 12.25 18.19 1.53
C ILE A 53 11.10 19.14 1.16
N PRO A 54 10.62 19.09 -0.10
CA PRO A 54 9.53 19.94 -0.58
C PRO A 54 8.24 19.79 0.23
N GLU A 55 8.03 18.63 0.85
CA GLU A 55 6.85 18.28 1.65
C GLU A 55 6.64 19.19 2.88
N LEU A 56 7.67 19.94 3.29
CA LEU A 56 7.62 20.89 4.42
C LEU A 56 7.12 22.29 4.05
N GLN A 57 6.95 22.59 2.76
CA GLN A 57 6.61 23.94 2.30
C GLN A 57 5.12 24.28 2.53
N SER A 58 4.22 23.30 2.60
CA SER A 58 2.77 23.55 2.72
C SER A 58 2.38 24.19 4.05
N GLU A 59 1.61 25.28 4.01
CA GLU A 59 0.99 25.88 5.20
C GLU A 59 -0.35 25.22 5.54
N SER A 60 -0.56 24.96 6.83
CA SER A 60 -1.86 24.56 7.34
C SER A 60 -2.03 25.04 8.79
N PRO A 61 -2.71 26.17 9.01
CA PRO A 61 -2.95 26.72 10.36
C PRO A 61 -4.03 25.95 11.15
N GLN A 62 -4.43 24.76 10.69
CA GLN A 62 -5.60 24.04 11.21
C GLN A 62 -5.26 23.09 12.36
N GLN A 63 -6.21 22.95 13.30
CA GLN A 63 -6.11 22.06 14.46
C GLN A 63 -5.97 20.58 14.03
N PHE A 64 -6.67 20.17 12.98
CA PHE A 64 -6.62 18.81 12.44
C PHE A 64 -5.69 18.70 11.23
N ILE A 65 -5.21 17.49 10.93
CA ILE A 65 -4.36 17.21 9.76
C ILE A 65 -5.20 17.38 8.49
N SER A 66 -4.71 18.23 7.58
CA SER A 66 -5.33 18.51 6.28
C SER A 66 -5.04 17.40 5.26
N ALA A 67 -5.87 17.28 4.23
CA ALA A 67 -5.64 16.37 3.10
C ALA A 67 -4.27 16.60 2.43
N ILE A 68 -3.84 17.86 2.32
CA ILE A 68 -2.53 18.23 1.74
C ILE A 68 -1.39 17.62 2.55
N GLU A 69 -1.52 17.59 3.87
CA GLU A 69 -0.48 17.03 4.74
C GLU A 69 -0.45 15.51 4.69
N TYR A 70 -1.60 14.86 4.52
CA TYR A 70 -1.66 13.43 4.23
C TYR A 70 -0.98 13.11 2.90
N GLU A 71 -1.21 13.91 1.86
CA GLU A 71 -0.54 13.75 0.57
C GLU A 71 0.97 13.96 0.69
N ASN A 72 1.41 14.98 1.44
CA ASN A 72 2.83 15.24 1.68
C ASN A 72 3.49 14.09 2.45
N ALA A 73 2.83 13.57 3.48
CA ALA A 73 3.30 12.40 4.22
C ALA A 73 3.41 11.16 3.30
N LEU A 74 2.42 10.92 2.44
CA LEU A 74 2.46 9.84 1.46
C LEU A 74 3.62 10.02 0.47
N ASN A 75 3.82 11.22 -0.07
CA ASN A 75 4.90 11.50 -1.00
C ASN A 75 6.27 11.27 -0.37
N LEU A 76 6.47 11.66 0.89
CA LEU A 76 7.71 11.38 1.62
C LEU A 76 7.95 9.88 1.78
N ILE A 77 6.92 9.13 2.20
CA ILE A 77 6.98 7.66 2.32
C ILE A 77 7.40 7.04 0.98
N VAL A 78 6.73 7.43 -0.09
CA VAL A 78 6.95 6.88 -1.43
C VAL A 78 8.34 7.24 -1.94
N ARG A 79 8.78 8.49 -1.77
CA ARG A 79 10.10 8.96 -2.21
C ARG A 79 11.21 8.23 -1.47
N ASN A 80 11.07 8.04 -0.16
CA ASN A 80 12.01 7.24 0.62
C ASN A 80 12.03 5.78 0.15
N HIS A 81 10.84 5.18 -0.04
CA HIS A 81 10.72 3.82 -0.58
C HIS A 81 11.37 3.68 -1.96
N GLN A 82 11.18 4.65 -2.85
CA GLN A 82 11.79 4.62 -4.17
C GLN A 82 13.30 4.74 -4.08
N LYS A 83 13.82 5.62 -3.22
CA LYS A 83 15.26 5.71 -2.97
C LYS A 83 15.87 4.39 -2.48
N MET A 84 15.16 3.65 -1.64
CA MET A 84 15.63 2.38 -1.07
C MET A 84 15.50 1.19 -2.01
N TYR A 85 14.36 1.05 -2.68
CA TYR A 85 13.99 -0.17 -3.41
C TYR A 85 14.00 0.01 -4.94
N CYS A 86 14.11 1.24 -5.46
CA CYS A 86 14.05 1.56 -6.89
C CYS A 86 15.41 1.95 -7.49
N GLY A 87 16.50 1.31 -7.04
CA GLY A 87 17.85 1.46 -7.60
C GLY A 87 18.03 0.82 -8.99
N SER A 88 19.19 0.22 -9.25
CA SER A 88 19.58 -0.35 -10.56
C SER A 88 18.58 -1.37 -11.16
N HIS A 89 17.74 -2.01 -10.34
CA HIS A 89 16.66 -2.87 -10.80
C HIS A 89 15.58 -2.12 -11.59
N VAL A 90 15.28 -0.88 -11.19
CA VAL A 90 14.30 -0.03 -11.88
C VAL A 90 14.90 0.54 -13.16
N GLN A 91 16.20 0.84 -13.20
CA GLN A 91 16.95 1.20 -14.42
C GLN A 91 16.71 0.22 -15.57
N LYS A 92 16.71 -1.10 -15.30
CA LYS A 92 16.39 -2.13 -16.31
C LYS A 92 14.94 -2.09 -16.81
N MET A 93 14.01 -1.59 -16.00
CA MET A 93 12.61 -1.44 -16.35
C MET A 93 12.27 -0.13 -17.09
N HIS A 94 13.18 0.84 -17.17
CA HIS A 94 12.95 2.09 -17.93
C HIS A 94 12.61 1.82 -19.41
N GLY A 95 13.17 0.75 -20.00
CA GLY A 95 12.88 0.38 -21.39
C GLY A 95 11.43 -0.06 -21.63
N CYS A 96 10.75 -0.62 -20.63
CA CYS A 96 9.39 -1.18 -20.80
C CYS A 96 8.28 -0.33 -20.16
N LEU A 97 8.59 0.48 -19.15
CA LEU A 97 7.57 1.14 -18.32
C LEU A 97 7.51 2.67 -18.43
N ARG A 98 8.32 3.28 -19.32
CA ARG A 98 8.35 4.74 -19.54
C ARG A 98 8.30 5.51 -18.22
N LEU A 99 9.23 5.19 -17.33
CA LEU A 99 9.32 5.76 -15.99
C LEU A 99 9.87 7.19 -16.09
N PHE A 100 9.28 8.10 -15.33
CA PHE A 100 9.72 9.49 -15.23
C PHE A 100 9.53 9.99 -13.78
N ALA A 101 10.32 10.99 -13.38
CA ALA A 101 10.13 11.66 -12.10
C ALA A 101 9.18 12.84 -12.27
N ASP A 102 8.22 13.00 -11.36
CA ASP A 102 7.36 14.18 -11.29
C ASP A 102 8.05 15.36 -10.59
N ASP A 103 7.35 16.50 -10.49
CA ASP A 103 7.85 17.73 -9.86
C ASP A 103 8.22 17.55 -8.37
N ARG A 104 7.73 16.47 -7.73
CA ARG A 104 8.03 16.11 -6.34
C ARG A 104 9.14 15.06 -6.23
N ASN A 105 9.84 14.77 -7.33
CA ASN A 105 10.84 13.71 -7.45
C ASN A 105 10.30 12.30 -7.12
N VAL A 106 9.01 12.07 -7.38
CA VAL A 106 8.39 10.75 -7.26
C VAL A 106 8.38 10.09 -8.63
N ILE A 107 8.87 8.84 -8.69
CA ILE A 107 8.89 8.05 -9.92
C ILE A 107 7.46 7.59 -10.24
N ARG A 108 6.98 7.94 -11.44
CA ARG A 108 5.69 7.56 -12.00
C ARG A 108 5.86 6.78 -13.31
N CYS A 109 4.82 6.04 -13.69
CA CYS A 109 4.78 5.29 -14.93
C CYS A 109 3.91 6.00 -15.96
N LYS A 110 4.42 6.25 -17.18
CA LYS A 110 3.60 6.81 -18.26
C LYS A 110 2.97 5.72 -19.12
N GLY A 111 1.65 5.70 -19.18
CA GLY A 111 0.89 4.74 -19.98
C GLY A 111 0.43 5.25 -21.36
N ARG A 112 -0.53 4.54 -21.94
CA ARG A 112 -1.24 4.94 -23.18
C ARG A 112 -2.47 5.83 -22.92
N LEU A 113 -2.78 6.09 -21.65
CA LEU A 113 -3.98 6.83 -21.22
C LEU A 113 -3.74 8.32 -21.03
N GLY A 114 -2.66 8.89 -21.58
CA GLY A 114 -2.31 10.31 -21.36
C GLY A 114 -3.40 11.30 -21.80
N LYS A 115 -4.18 10.95 -22.85
CA LYS A 115 -5.30 11.75 -23.37
C LYS A 115 -6.67 11.33 -22.80
N ALA A 116 -6.73 10.35 -21.91
CA ALA A 116 -7.99 9.90 -21.34
C ALA A 116 -8.53 10.92 -20.33
N ASP A 117 -9.86 11.07 -20.27
CA ASP A 117 -10.54 11.89 -19.27
C ASP A 117 -10.66 11.13 -17.94
N ILE A 118 -9.50 10.93 -17.30
CA ILE A 118 -9.38 10.29 -15.98
C ILE A 118 -8.42 11.09 -15.10
N PRO A 119 -8.48 10.93 -13.77
CA PRO A 119 -7.59 11.63 -12.85
C PRO A 119 -6.12 11.43 -13.21
N GLN A 120 -5.29 12.47 -13.02
CA GLN A 120 -3.87 12.42 -13.35
C GLN A 120 -3.16 11.24 -12.65
N GLU A 121 -3.51 10.96 -11.39
CA GLU A 121 -2.96 9.83 -10.64
C GLU A 121 -3.21 8.47 -11.30
N ALA A 122 -4.32 8.32 -12.03
CA ALA A 122 -4.65 7.09 -12.76
C ALA A 122 -3.98 7.06 -14.14
N ARG A 123 -3.79 8.22 -14.78
CA ARG A 123 -3.03 8.33 -16.04
C ARG A 123 -1.56 8.02 -15.85
N GLU A 124 -1.01 8.51 -14.75
CA GLU A 124 0.41 8.52 -14.42
C GLU A 124 0.63 7.96 -12.99
N PRO A 125 0.38 6.66 -12.78
CA PRO A 125 0.43 6.06 -11.46
C PRO A 125 1.84 6.02 -10.88
N ILE A 126 1.92 6.15 -9.56
CA ILE A 126 3.16 6.09 -8.78
C ILE A 126 3.75 4.69 -8.85
N PHE A 127 5.03 4.58 -9.18
CA PHE A 127 5.72 3.31 -9.19
C PHE A 127 6.04 2.84 -7.77
N ILE A 128 5.63 1.62 -7.41
CA ILE A 128 5.93 0.98 -6.13
C ILE A 128 6.51 -0.42 -6.36
N SER A 129 7.58 -0.74 -5.63
CA SER A 129 8.18 -2.07 -5.68
C SER A 129 7.30 -3.10 -4.96
N SER A 130 6.87 -4.13 -5.68
CA SER A 130 5.82 -5.06 -5.24
C SER A 130 6.22 -6.03 -4.14
N LYS A 131 7.52 -6.31 -3.96
CA LYS A 131 8.04 -7.24 -2.95
C LYS A 131 8.37 -6.54 -1.63
N THR A 132 7.51 -5.62 -1.20
CA THR A 132 7.79 -4.78 -0.04
C THR A 132 6.57 -4.65 0.86
N ARG A 133 6.82 -4.30 2.12
CA ARG A 133 5.74 -4.16 3.11
C ARG A 133 4.83 -2.97 2.82
N LEU A 134 5.37 -1.86 2.29
CA LEU A 134 4.56 -0.74 1.81
C LEU A 134 3.57 -1.17 0.73
N ALA A 135 3.99 -1.99 -0.24
CA ALA A 135 3.09 -2.51 -1.27
C ALA A 135 1.96 -3.37 -0.67
N GLU A 136 2.26 -4.23 0.31
CA GLU A 136 1.23 -4.98 1.04
C GLU A 136 0.24 -4.07 1.76
N LEU A 137 0.72 -3.00 2.41
CA LEU A 137 -0.11 -2.04 3.13
C LEU A 137 -1.02 -1.24 2.18
N ILE A 138 -0.52 -0.82 1.01
CA ILE A 138 -1.31 -0.13 -0.02
C ILE A 138 -2.42 -1.06 -0.53
N VAL A 139 -2.08 -2.32 -0.87
CA VAL A 139 -3.07 -3.29 -1.35
C VAL A 139 -4.10 -3.61 -0.27
N ARG A 140 -3.69 -3.65 1.00
CA ARG A 140 -4.59 -3.84 2.14
C ARG A 140 -5.53 -2.64 2.32
N ASP A 141 -5.03 -1.42 2.23
CA ASP A 141 -5.85 -0.20 2.32
C ASP A 141 -6.89 -0.12 1.19
N ALA A 142 -6.55 -0.58 -0.02
CA ALA A 142 -7.50 -0.67 -1.13
C ALA A 142 -8.54 -1.81 -1.00
N HIS A 143 -8.25 -2.82 -0.16
CA HIS A 143 -9.11 -3.98 0.06
C HIS A 143 -10.09 -3.78 1.22
N LEU A 144 -9.61 -3.27 2.36
CA LEU A 144 -10.35 -3.24 3.63
C LEU A 144 -11.69 -2.47 3.61
N PRO A 145 -11.83 -1.31 2.95
CA PRO A 145 -13.06 -0.50 3.05
C PRO A 145 -14.34 -1.25 2.68
N TYR A 146 -14.26 -2.16 1.70
CA TYR A 146 -15.42 -2.91 1.20
C TYR A 146 -15.15 -4.41 1.04
N HIS A 147 -14.06 -4.91 1.64
CA HIS A 147 -13.60 -6.30 1.45
C HIS A 147 -13.59 -6.74 -0.02
N CYS A 148 -13.11 -5.84 -0.88
CA CYS A 148 -13.17 -5.95 -2.33
C CYS A 148 -12.61 -7.29 -2.84
N SER A 149 -13.21 -7.80 -3.92
CA SER A 149 -12.68 -8.95 -4.67
C SER A 149 -11.27 -8.65 -5.20
N THR A 150 -10.52 -9.68 -5.61
CA THR A 150 -9.17 -9.50 -6.15
C THR A 150 -9.15 -8.51 -7.33
N CYS A 151 -10.11 -8.62 -8.26
CA CYS A 151 -10.16 -7.75 -9.43
C CYS A 151 -10.46 -6.30 -9.04
N GLN A 152 -11.39 -6.08 -8.11
CA GLN A 152 -11.75 -4.75 -7.65
C GLN A 152 -10.63 -4.09 -6.83
N THR A 153 -9.97 -4.84 -5.93
CA THR A 153 -8.78 -4.35 -5.22
C THR A 153 -7.68 -3.94 -6.20
N MET A 154 -7.44 -4.73 -7.25
CA MET A 154 -6.46 -4.37 -8.28
C MET A 154 -6.84 -3.09 -9.02
N ALA A 155 -8.12 -2.90 -9.34
CA ALA A 155 -8.62 -1.70 -9.99
C ALA A 155 -8.40 -0.46 -9.09
N ASN A 156 -8.78 -0.55 -7.81
CA ASN A 156 -8.59 0.52 -6.83
C ASN A 156 -7.10 0.89 -6.68
N VAL A 157 -6.20 -0.10 -6.60
CA VAL A 157 -4.75 0.16 -6.53
C VAL A 157 -4.26 0.89 -7.78
N ARG A 158 -4.72 0.48 -8.97
CA ARG A 158 -4.33 1.07 -10.27
C ARG A 158 -4.80 2.50 -10.49
N GLN A 159 -5.77 2.99 -9.71
CA GLN A 159 -6.17 4.38 -9.76
C GLN A 159 -5.04 5.33 -9.33
N ARG A 160 -4.04 4.85 -8.58
CA ARG A 160 -2.95 5.69 -8.06
C ARG A 160 -1.55 5.07 -8.16
N TYR A 161 -1.46 3.74 -8.18
CA TYR A 161 -0.18 3.02 -8.07
C TYR A 161 0.01 1.98 -9.16
N TRP A 162 1.26 1.86 -9.58
CA TRP A 162 1.73 0.81 -10.48
C TRP A 162 2.64 -0.14 -9.71
N MET A 163 2.30 -1.43 -9.72
CA MET A 163 3.07 -2.50 -9.06
C MET A 163 3.17 -3.70 -9.98
N SER A 164 4.36 -4.31 -10.04
CA SER A 164 4.54 -5.59 -10.73
C SER A 164 3.84 -6.73 -9.98
N ARG A 165 3.31 -7.73 -10.70
CA ARG A 165 2.65 -8.92 -10.11
C ARG A 165 1.53 -8.60 -9.11
N LEU A 166 0.84 -7.46 -9.30
CA LEU A 166 -0.21 -6.96 -8.39
C LEU A 166 -1.28 -8.01 -8.06
N ARG A 167 -1.71 -8.82 -9.03
CA ARG A 167 -2.71 -9.89 -8.81
C ARG A 167 -2.28 -10.86 -7.71
N ASN A 168 -1.02 -11.30 -7.72
CA ASN A 168 -0.51 -12.25 -6.73
C ASN A 168 -0.45 -11.60 -5.35
N LEU A 169 -0.04 -10.32 -5.29
CA LEU A 169 -0.02 -9.54 -4.06
C LEU A 169 -1.44 -9.35 -3.48
N SER A 170 -2.41 -8.98 -4.32
CA SER A 170 -3.83 -8.87 -3.92
C SER A 170 -4.38 -10.18 -3.39
N ARG A 171 -4.14 -11.32 -4.07
CA ARG A 171 -4.55 -12.64 -3.56
C ARG A 171 -3.90 -12.96 -2.21
N LYS A 172 -2.62 -12.65 -2.04
CA LYS A 172 -1.89 -12.85 -0.77
C LYS A 172 -2.52 -12.05 0.37
N VAL A 173 -2.84 -10.78 0.14
CA VAL A 173 -3.46 -9.90 1.14
C VAL A 173 -4.87 -10.38 1.49
N ILE A 174 -5.71 -10.66 0.48
CA ILE A 174 -7.09 -11.11 0.68
C ILE A 174 -7.12 -12.46 1.41
N LYS A 175 -6.25 -13.40 1.05
CA LYS A 175 -6.14 -14.70 1.72
C LYS A 175 -5.79 -14.56 3.21
N ARG A 176 -5.19 -13.46 3.65
CA ARG A 176 -4.85 -13.18 5.06
C ARG A 176 -5.92 -12.33 5.78
N CYS A 177 -6.97 -11.91 5.08
CA CYS A 177 -8.02 -11.08 5.66
C CYS A 177 -9.03 -11.96 6.41
N VAL A 178 -9.12 -11.79 7.72
CA VAL A 178 -9.97 -12.61 8.61
C VAL A 178 -11.45 -12.53 8.22
N ALA A 179 -11.97 -11.34 7.94
CA ALA A 179 -13.37 -11.18 7.54
C ALA A 179 -13.67 -11.94 6.23
N CYS A 180 -12.80 -11.82 5.22
CA CYS A 180 -12.97 -12.54 3.97
C CYS A 180 -12.83 -14.05 4.14
N GLN A 181 -11.92 -14.52 5.00
CA GLN A 181 -11.80 -15.93 5.33
C GLN A 181 -13.08 -16.45 5.98
N LYS A 182 -13.63 -15.74 6.97
CA LYS A 182 -14.87 -16.14 7.64
C LYS A 182 -16.07 -16.20 6.70
N MET A 183 -16.18 -15.25 5.77
CA MET A 183 -17.34 -15.14 4.89
C MET A 183 -17.27 -16.02 3.64
N ASN A 184 -16.06 -16.29 3.11
CA ASN A 184 -15.90 -16.94 1.80
C ASN A 184 -15.17 -18.29 1.84
N ASN A 185 -14.60 -18.70 2.98
CA ASN A 185 -14.00 -20.02 3.05
C ASN A 185 -15.09 -21.10 3.04
N LEU A 186 -14.70 -22.27 2.54
CA LEU A 186 -15.53 -23.47 2.62
C LEU A 186 -15.82 -23.81 4.09
N PRO A 187 -17.03 -24.36 4.38
CA PRO A 187 -17.30 -24.91 5.69
C PRO A 187 -16.30 -26.03 6.01
N TYR A 188 -16.20 -26.38 7.30
CA TYR A 188 -15.48 -27.59 7.69
C TYR A 188 -16.04 -28.78 6.92
N ARG A 189 -15.15 -29.75 6.63
CA ARG A 189 -15.61 -31.03 6.10
C ARG A 189 -16.58 -31.61 7.11
N TYR A 190 -17.72 -32.09 6.62
CA TYR A 190 -18.58 -32.93 7.44
C TYR A 190 -17.74 -34.10 7.96
N PRO A 191 -17.98 -34.54 9.21
CA PRO A 191 -17.39 -35.79 9.67
C PRO A 191 -17.81 -36.92 8.73
N ASP A 192 -17.01 -37.98 8.69
CA ASP A 192 -17.42 -39.20 8.01
C ASP A 192 -18.74 -39.65 8.64
N MET A 193 -19.79 -39.71 7.82
CA MET A 193 -21.11 -40.15 8.25
C MET A 193 -21.09 -41.67 8.25
N GLU A 194 -21.43 -42.28 9.39
CA GLU A 194 -21.64 -43.72 9.46
C GLU A 194 -22.84 -44.13 8.59
N ASP A 195 -22.92 -45.42 8.29
CA ASP A 195 -24.06 -45.99 7.58
C ASP A 195 -25.36 -45.70 8.35
N LEU A 196 -26.43 -45.42 7.60
CA LEU A 196 -27.74 -45.19 8.19
C LEU A 196 -28.18 -46.44 8.98
N PRO A 197 -28.81 -46.29 10.16
CA PRO A 197 -29.27 -47.44 10.93
C PRO A 197 -30.28 -48.24 10.12
N GLU A 198 -30.28 -49.56 10.31
CA GLU A 198 -31.11 -50.51 9.53
C GLU A 198 -32.59 -50.11 9.50
N THR A 199 -33.11 -49.61 10.62
CA THR A 199 -34.51 -49.14 10.76
C THR A 199 -34.89 -48.01 9.79
N ARG A 200 -33.92 -47.27 9.24
CA ARG A 200 -34.14 -46.17 8.29
C ARG A 200 -34.13 -46.60 6.83
N VAL A 201 -33.53 -47.75 6.52
CA VAL A 201 -33.26 -48.19 5.14
C VAL A 201 -33.85 -49.55 4.81
N GLN A 202 -34.15 -50.37 5.83
CA GLN A 202 -34.84 -51.63 5.66
C GLN A 202 -36.35 -51.42 5.71
N ARG A 203 -37.08 -52.11 4.83
CA ARG A 203 -38.54 -52.08 4.82
C ARG A 203 -39.08 -52.88 6.01
N THR A 204 -39.87 -52.24 6.86
CA THR A 204 -40.60 -52.87 7.96
C THR A 204 -42.09 -52.58 7.84
N ARG A 205 -42.91 -53.39 8.51
CA ARG A 205 -44.34 -53.15 8.65
C ARG A 205 -44.59 -52.05 9.70
N PRO A 206 -45.68 -51.28 9.59
CA PRO A 206 -46.07 -50.34 10.65
C PRO A 206 -46.09 -51.06 12.02
N PHE A 207 -45.44 -50.45 13.02
CA PHE A 207 -45.36 -50.94 14.42
C PHE A 207 -44.58 -52.27 14.63
N GLN A 208 -43.59 -52.58 13.78
CA GLN A 208 -42.78 -53.80 13.91
C GLN A 208 -41.56 -53.66 14.87
N HIS A 209 -41.34 -52.47 15.45
CA HIS A 209 -40.23 -52.18 16.36
C HIS A 209 -40.70 -52.13 17.82
#